data_AF-A0A8J7KDV7-F1
#
_entry.id   AF-A0A8J7KDV7-F1
#
_cell.length_a   1.000
_cell.length_b   1.000
_cell.length_c   1.000
_cell.angle_alpha   90.00
_cell.angle_beta   90.00
_cell.angle_gamma   90.00
#
_symmetry.space_group_name_H-M   'P 1'
#
loop_
_entity.id
_entity.type
_entity.pdbx_description
1 polymer ?
#
loop_
_entity_poly.entity_id
_entity_poly.type
_entity_poly.pdbx_seq_one_letter_code
_entity_poly.pdbx_strand_id
1 'polypeptide(L)'
;MGPDVPAHVRVRGARFRPRPPKDGRATIGHFNGQELRSGGTDTSIADDLDVPRLRSGVPPDVAYLHVEAKVAAHMRRHNMPAAEVIIDNTVCGSNEWDRDWKLTCEKVLPSILPNGSTLTVWVTRDGGQSWWRGQFEGTGERIKAKP
;
A
#
# COMPACT_ATOMS: atom_id res chain seq x y z
N MET A 1 -0.99 -2.17 23.92
CA MET A 1 0.08 -1.19 23.64
C MET A 1 0.16 -1.03 22.13
N GLY A 2 0.16 0.19 21.60
CA GLY A 2 0.30 0.42 20.16
C GLY A 2 1.69 0.04 19.64
N PRO A 3 1.90 0.01 18.31
CA PRO A 3 3.23 -0.27 17.77
C PRO A 3 4.23 0.80 18.21
N ASP A 4 5.51 0.43 18.32
CA ASP A 4 6.58 1.41 18.50
C ASP A 4 6.82 2.14 17.18
N VAL A 5 6.41 3.41 17.11
CA VAL A 5 6.44 4.21 15.88
C VAL A 5 7.74 5.02 15.81
N PRO A 6 8.58 4.83 14.76
CA PRO A 6 9.81 5.60 14.58
C PRO A 6 9.58 7.12 14.53
N ALA A 7 10.56 7.90 14.98
CA ALA A 7 10.44 9.36 15.05
C ALA A 7 10.12 10.01 13.68
N HIS A 8 10.76 9.55 12.60
CA HIS A 8 10.50 10.10 11.26
C HIS A 8 9.08 9.77 10.76
N VAL A 9 8.53 8.62 11.16
CA VAL A 9 7.14 8.24 10.88
C VAL A 9 6.18 9.15 11.62
N ARG A 10 6.42 9.41 12.91
CA ARG A 10 5.60 10.35 13.71
C ARG A 10 5.59 11.75 13.12
N VAL A 11 6.76 12.29 12.78
CA VAL A 11 6.89 13.64 12.20
C VAL A 11 6.13 13.77 10.88
N ARG A 12 6.14 12.74 10.04
CA ARG A 12 5.42 12.74 8.75
C ARG A 12 3.92 12.54 8.94
N GLY A 13 3.50 11.58 9.77
CA GLY A 13 2.08 11.33 10.05
C GLY A 13 1.38 12.49 10.72
N ALA A 14 2.09 13.27 11.53
CA ALA A 14 1.57 14.50 12.14
C ALA A 14 1.18 15.60 11.12
N ARG A 15 1.62 15.47 9.87
CA ARG A 15 1.27 16.40 8.79
C ARG A 15 -0.05 16.04 8.10
N PHE A 16 -0.58 14.85 8.33
CA PHE A 16 -1.85 14.46 7.75
C PHE A 16 -3.01 15.21 8.41
N ARG A 17 -3.95 15.67 7.57
CA ARG A 17 -5.24 16.14 8.07
C ARG A 17 -6.02 14.94 8.63
N PRO A 18 -6.59 15.02 9.84
CA PRO A 18 -7.45 13.97 10.36
C PRO A 18 -8.54 13.58 9.36
N ARG A 19 -8.79 12.28 9.24
CA ARG A 19 -9.74 11.65 8.33
C ARG A 19 -10.97 11.17 9.13
N PRO A 20 -12.06 11.94 9.17
CA PRO A 20 -13.28 11.51 9.84
C PRO A 20 -13.87 10.25 9.19
N PRO A 21 -14.77 9.52 9.89
CA PRO A 21 -15.50 8.41 9.28
C PRO A 21 -16.24 8.86 8.01
N LYS A 22 -16.28 7.98 6.99
CA LYS A 22 -16.95 8.22 5.69
C LYS A 22 -16.34 9.35 4.83
N ASP A 23 -15.15 9.84 5.16
CA ASP A 23 -14.42 10.78 4.30
C ASP A 23 -13.94 10.08 3.02
N GLY A 24 -14.58 10.42 1.90
CA GLY A 24 -14.32 9.85 0.56
C GLY A 24 -13.16 10.47 -0.20
N ARG A 25 -12.36 11.36 0.41
CA ARG A 25 -11.17 11.91 -0.26
C ARG A 25 -10.14 10.82 -0.57
N ALA A 26 -9.32 11.04 -1.60
CA ALA A 26 -8.20 10.15 -1.92
C ALA A 26 -7.29 9.91 -0.70
N THR A 27 -6.77 8.69 -0.58
CA THR A 27 -5.73 8.34 0.39
C THR A 27 -4.48 9.14 0.05
N ILE A 28 -3.89 9.78 1.05
CA ILE A 28 -2.59 10.42 0.95
C ILE A 28 -1.58 9.51 1.62
N GLY A 29 -0.43 9.31 0.98
CA GLY A 29 0.70 8.66 1.60
C GLY A 29 2.00 9.42 1.43
N HIS A 30 2.96 9.12 2.30
CA HIS A 30 4.33 9.62 2.21
C HIS A 30 5.28 8.45 2.02
N PHE A 31 6.04 8.48 0.93
CA PHE A 31 7.03 7.47 0.56
C PHE A 31 8.29 8.18 0.04
N ASN A 32 9.47 7.83 0.57
CA ASN A 32 10.75 8.46 0.18
C ASN A 32 10.75 10.00 0.15
N GLY A 33 10.05 10.63 1.10
CA GLY A 33 9.95 12.09 1.19
C GLY A 33 8.98 12.73 0.19
N GLN A 34 8.35 11.94 -0.68
CA GLN A 34 7.34 12.37 -1.63
C GLN A 34 5.94 12.06 -1.13
N GLU A 35 4.98 12.89 -1.53
CA GLU A 35 3.55 12.61 -1.35
C GLU A 35 3.05 11.74 -2.51
N LEU A 36 2.31 10.69 -2.18
CA LEU A 36 1.57 9.83 -3.10
C LEU A 36 0.08 9.98 -2.82
N ARG A 37 -0.74 9.83 -3.86
CA ARG A 37 -2.20 9.85 -3.73
C ARG A 37 -2.81 8.61 -4.36
N SER A 38 -3.85 8.06 -3.76
CA SER A 38 -4.64 7.01 -4.40
C SER A 38 -5.45 7.56 -5.58
N GLY A 39 -5.86 6.69 -6.51
CA GLY A 39 -6.56 7.04 -7.73
C GLY A 39 -5.61 7.38 -8.89
N GLY A 40 -6.16 8.04 -9.93
CA GLY A 40 -5.49 8.28 -11.21
C GLY A 40 -5.89 7.29 -12.29
N THR A 41 -5.23 7.38 -13.45
CA THR A 41 -5.52 6.55 -14.64
C THR A 41 -4.27 5.87 -15.21
N ASP A 42 -3.14 5.99 -14.52
CA ASP A 42 -1.87 5.39 -14.95
C ASP A 42 -1.87 3.87 -14.71
N THR A 43 -2.18 3.11 -15.75
CA THR A 43 -2.15 1.65 -15.71
C THR A 43 -0.74 1.08 -15.88
N SER A 44 0.25 1.88 -16.28
CA SER A 44 1.63 1.42 -16.50
C SER A 44 2.33 0.94 -15.23
N ILE A 45 1.77 1.30 -14.07
CA ILE A 45 2.14 0.80 -12.74
C ILE A 45 2.01 -0.73 -12.65
N ALA A 46 1.18 -1.35 -13.48
CA ALA A 46 0.94 -2.79 -13.51
C ALA A 46 1.49 -3.49 -14.76
N ASP A 47 2.27 -2.81 -15.61
CA ASP A 47 2.76 -3.38 -16.88
C ASP A 47 3.66 -4.61 -16.69
N ASP A 48 4.34 -4.69 -15.56
CA ASP A 48 5.21 -5.80 -15.18
C ASP A 48 4.49 -6.91 -14.40
N LEU A 49 3.17 -6.78 -14.19
CA LEU A 49 2.35 -7.77 -13.52
C LEU A 49 1.64 -8.69 -14.53
N ASP A 50 1.50 -9.96 -14.20
CA ASP A 50 0.67 -10.92 -14.94
C ASP A 50 -0.82 -10.57 -14.72
N VAL A 51 -1.30 -9.61 -15.53
CA VAL A 51 -2.68 -9.13 -15.52
C VAL A 51 -3.69 -10.24 -15.83
N PRO A 52 -3.46 -11.18 -16.76
CA PRO A 52 -4.31 -12.36 -16.91
C PRO A 52 -4.53 -13.13 -15.60
N ARG A 53 -3.50 -13.29 -14.76
CA ARG A 53 -3.67 -13.86 -13.40
C ARG A 53 -4.41 -12.92 -12.45
N LEU A 54 -4.35 -11.60 -12.64
CA LEU A 54 -5.14 -10.61 -11.88
C LEU A 54 -6.61 -10.54 -12.34
N ARG A 55 -6.92 -10.88 -13.61
CA ARG A 55 -8.27 -10.84 -14.21
C ARG A 55 -9.25 -11.83 -13.57
N SER A 56 -8.78 -12.83 -12.83
CA SER A 56 -9.62 -13.79 -12.11
C SER A 56 -10.23 -13.25 -10.81
N GLY A 57 -10.27 -11.92 -10.63
CA GLY A 57 -10.99 -11.31 -9.51
C GLY A 57 -10.54 -9.91 -9.14
N VAL A 58 -9.28 -9.51 -9.30
CA VAL A 58 -8.78 -8.25 -8.73
C VAL A 58 -9.42 -7.06 -9.46
N PRO A 59 -10.22 -6.20 -8.77
CA PRO A 59 -10.63 -4.96 -9.38
C PRO A 59 -9.36 -4.15 -9.67
N PRO A 60 -9.25 -3.56 -10.87
CA PRO A 60 -8.01 -2.93 -11.34
C PRO A 60 -7.40 -1.93 -10.34
N ASP A 61 -8.23 -1.29 -9.53
CA ASP A 61 -7.85 -0.28 -8.53
C ASP A 61 -6.86 -0.78 -7.45
N VAL A 62 -7.04 -2.00 -6.94
CA VAL A 62 -6.17 -2.57 -5.88
C VAL A 62 -4.75 -2.84 -6.39
N ALA A 63 -4.58 -3.06 -7.69
CA ALA A 63 -3.29 -3.41 -8.29
C ALA A 63 -2.44 -2.19 -8.72
N TYR A 64 -3.04 -1.01 -8.91
CA TYR A 64 -2.28 0.17 -9.36
C TYR A 64 -2.78 1.54 -8.87
N LEU A 65 -4.01 1.66 -8.35
CA LEU A 65 -4.53 2.96 -7.89
C LEU A 65 -4.24 3.22 -6.42
N HIS A 66 -4.11 2.20 -5.59
CA HIS A 66 -3.82 2.36 -4.17
C HIS A 66 -2.37 2.79 -3.93
N VAL A 67 -2.12 3.50 -2.83
CA VAL A 67 -0.78 4.04 -2.52
C VAL A 67 0.20 2.89 -2.33
N GLU A 68 -0.21 1.84 -1.65
CA GLU A 68 0.58 0.65 -1.36
C GLU A 68 1.00 -0.07 -2.66
N ALA A 69 0.10 -0.14 -3.65
CA ALA A 69 0.39 -0.71 -4.96
C ALA A 69 1.40 0.14 -5.76
N LYS A 70 1.31 1.47 -5.67
CA LYS A 70 2.28 2.39 -6.27
C LYS A 70 3.67 2.23 -5.65
N VAL A 71 3.74 2.04 -4.33
CA VAL A 71 5.01 1.75 -3.64
C VAL A 71 5.55 0.39 -4.07
N ALA A 72 4.71 -0.64 -4.15
CA ALA A 72 5.13 -1.95 -4.64
C ALA A 72 5.72 -1.86 -6.07
N ALA A 73 5.08 -1.09 -6.96
CA ALA A 73 5.61 -0.85 -8.31
C ALA A 73 6.95 -0.11 -8.30
N HIS A 74 7.12 0.88 -7.41
CA HIS A 74 8.41 1.54 -7.23
C HIS A 74 9.48 0.54 -6.76
N MET A 75 9.15 -0.32 -5.79
CA MET A 75 10.07 -1.36 -5.31
C MET A 75 10.48 -2.33 -6.43
N ARG A 76 9.54 -2.75 -7.29
CA ARG A 76 9.84 -3.61 -8.46
C ARG A 76 10.77 -2.92 -9.46
N ARG A 77 10.49 -1.66 -9.80
CA ARG A 77 11.30 -0.88 -10.76
C ARG A 77 12.73 -0.61 -10.27
N HIS A 78 12.91 -0.44 -8.97
CA HIS A 78 14.19 -0.07 -8.37
C HIS A 78 14.88 -1.22 -7.60
N ASN A 79 14.36 -2.45 -7.68
CA ASN A 79 14.85 -3.64 -6.96
C ASN A 79 15.05 -3.38 -5.46
N MET A 80 14.10 -2.69 -4.82
CA MET A 80 14.21 -2.37 -3.39
C MET A 80 13.89 -3.60 -2.52
N PRO A 81 14.80 -4.02 -1.64
CA PRO A 81 14.54 -5.16 -0.74
C PRO A 81 13.62 -4.79 0.42
N ALA A 82 13.56 -3.51 0.78
CA ALA A 82 12.70 -3.02 1.84
C ALA A 82 12.20 -1.60 1.55
N ALA A 83 10.98 -1.31 1.99
CA ALA A 83 10.39 0.02 1.90
C ALA A 83 9.45 0.29 3.08
N GLU A 84 9.22 1.57 3.32
CA GLU A 84 8.25 2.05 4.30
C GLU A 84 7.37 3.13 3.68
N VAL A 85 6.06 3.02 3.87
CA VAL A 85 5.09 4.05 3.49
C VAL A 85 4.18 4.37 4.67
N ILE A 86 3.78 5.64 4.75
CA ILE A 86 2.86 6.14 5.76
C ILE A 86 1.62 6.59 5.02
N ILE A 87 0.42 6.17 5.43
CA ILE A 87 -0.84 6.55 4.77
C ILE A 87 -1.85 7.10 5.78
N ASP A 88 -2.75 7.95 5.29
CA ASP A 88 -3.78 8.62 6.10
C ASP A 88 -5.15 7.93 6.08
N ASN A 89 -5.18 6.68 5.61
CA ASN A 89 -6.35 5.82 5.50
C ASN A 89 -5.98 4.39 5.89
N THR A 90 -6.95 3.49 5.95
CA THR A 90 -6.69 2.08 6.24
C THR A 90 -6.20 1.33 5.00
N VAL A 91 -5.39 0.29 5.21
CA VAL A 91 -5.13 -0.71 4.16
C VAL A 91 -6.41 -1.50 3.95
N CYS A 92 -6.93 -1.60 2.73
CA CYS A 92 -8.14 -2.41 2.53
C CYS A 92 -7.85 -3.87 2.86
N GLY A 93 -8.84 -4.54 3.46
CA GLY A 93 -8.74 -5.87 4.06
C GLY A 93 -8.39 -5.87 5.54
N SER A 94 -7.74 -4.81 6.04
CA SER A 94 -7.33 -4.76 7.45
C SER A 94 -8.46 -4.35 8.41
N ASN A 95 -9.67 -4.05 7.92
CA ASN A 95 -10.80 -3.65 8.75
C ASN A 95 -11.79 -4.80 8.99
N GLU A 96 -12.66 -4.66 9.98
CA GLU A 96 -13.70 -5.66 10.25
C GLU A 96 -14.69 -5.83 9.09
N TRP A 97 -15.03 -4.75 8.38
CA TRP A 97 -16.04 -4.74 7.34
C TRP A 97 -15.53 -5.20 5.95
N ASP A 98 -14.21 -5.20 5.73
CA ASP A 98 -13.59 -5.59 4.46
C ASP A 98 -12.63 -6.80 4.56
N ARG A 99 -12.40 -7.36 5.75
CA ARG A 99 -11.49 -8.52 5.93
C ARG A 99 -11.82 -9.74 5.09
N ASP A 100 -13.09 -10.00 4.85
CA ASP A 100 -13.52 -11.19 4.10
C ASP A 100 -13.52 -10.95 2.59
N TRP A 101 -13.30 -9.70 2.15
CA TRP A 101 -13.23 -9.37 0.74
C TRP A 101 -12.02 -10.03 0.14
N LYS A 102 -12.21 -10.81 -0.92
CA LYS A 102 -11.13 -11.61 -1.53
C LYS A 102 -9.99 -10.76 -2.11
N LEU A 103 -10.25 -9.48 -2.37
CA LEU A 103 -9.49 -8.66 -3.30
C LEU A 103 -9.20 -7.33 -2.65
N THR A 104 -8.19 -7.37 -1.79
CA THR A 104 -7.78 -6.27 -0.93
C THR A 104 -6.26 -6.12 -1.00
N CYS A 105 -5.75 -4.94 -0.67
CA CYS A 105 -4.31 -4.70 -0.60
C CYS A 105 -3.66 -5.69 0.37
N GLU A 106 -4.29 -5.98 1.51
CA GLU A 106 -3.77 -6.96 2.46
C GLU A 106 -3.49 -8.34 1.82
N LYS A 107 -4.35 -8.79 0.90
CA LYS A 107 -4.22 -10.10 0.23
C LYS A 107 -3.39 -10.04 -1.05
N VAL A 108 -3.45 -8.94 -1.79
CA VAL A 108 -2.80 -8.82 -3.10
C VAL A 108 -1.34 -8.34 -2.98
N LEU A 109 -1.04 -7.47 -2.01
CA LEU A 109 0.29 -6.85 -1.86
C LEU A 109 1.44 -7.86 -1.86
N PRO A 110 1.41 -8.96 -1.07
CA PRO A 110 2.49 -9.95 -1.07
C PRO A 110 2.85 -10.44 -2.49
N SER A 111 1.83 -10.74 -3.29
CA SER A 111 2.03 -11.31 -4.63
C SER A 111 2.54 -10.32 -5.69
N ILE A 112 2.40 -9.02 -5.45
CA ILE A 112 2.87 -7.94 -6.36
C ILE A 112 4.12 -7.23 -5.86
N LEU A 113 4.63 -7.59 -4.68
CA LEU A 113 5.92 -7.14 -4.17
C LEU A 113 7.06 -8.03 -4.73
N PRO A 114 8.28 -7.49 -4.92
CA PRO A 114 9.44 -8.31 -5.29
C PRO A 114 9.63 -9.48 -4.33
N ASN A 115 9.98 -10.66 -4.84
CA ASN A 115 10.22 -11.83 -4.00
C ASN A 115 11.30 -11.57 -2.94
N GLY A 116 11.02 -11.92 -1.68
CA GLY A 116 11.91 -11.71 -0.53
C GLY A 116 12.02 -10.25 -0.08
N SER A 117 11.23 -9.32 -0.65
CA SER A 117 11.19 -7.94 -0.20
C SER A 117 10.21 -7.74 0.96
N THR A 118 10.34 -6.63 1.69
CA THR A 118 9.41 -6.25 2.77
C THR A 118 8.88 -4.84 2.58
N LEU A 119 7.57 -4.67 2.60
CA LEU A 119 6.92 -3.36 2.70
C LEU A 119 6.31 -3.17 4.09
N THR A 120 6.73 -2.15 4.81
CA THR A 120 6.07 -1.70 6.05
C THR A 120 5.10 -0.57 5.73
N VAL A 121 3.83 -0.72 6.13
CA VAL A 121 2.79 0.30 5.99
C VAL A 121 2.41 0.80 7.38
N TRP A 122 2.61 2.09 7.61
CA TRP A 122 2.13 2.79 8.78
C TRP A 122 0.84 3.54 8.46
N VAL A 123 -0.17 3.38 9.29
CA VAL A 123 -1.45 4.05 9.14
C VAL A 123 -1.66 4.98 10.32
N THR A 124 -2.01 6.23 10.03
CA THR A 124 -2.60 7.12 11.02
C THR A 124 -3.73 7.93 10.41
N ARG A 125 -4.93 7.80 10.96
CA ARG A 125 -6.12 8.50 10.46
C ARG A 125 -6.40 9.81 11.18
N ASP A 126 -5.74 10.05 12.30
CA ASP A 126 -5.99 11.17 13.21
C ASP A 126 -4.81 12.13 13.29
N GLY A 127 -3.93 12.11 12.28
CA GLY A 127 -2.76 12.99 12.25
C GLY A 127 -1.71 12.60 13.29
N GLY A 128 -1.50 11.31 13.51
CA GLY A 128 -0.43 10.77 14.34
C GLY A 128 -0.77 10.50 15.80
N GLN A 129 -2.04 10.58 16.20
CA GLN A 129 -2.45 10.28 17.58
C GLN A 129 -2.57 8.76 17.81
N SER A 130 -3.08 8.03 16.82
CA SER A 130 -3.14 6.57 16.81
C SER A 130 -2.46 5.99 15.57
N TRP A 131 -1.97 4.76 15.73
CA TRP A 131 -1.12 4.10 14.75
C TRP A 131 -1.48 2.63 14.58
N TRP A 132 -1.52 2.20 13.33
CA TRP A 132 -1.51 0.80 12.95
C TRP A 132 -0.28 0.52 12.06
N ARG A 133 0.22 -0.71 12.13
CA ARG A 133 1.38 -1.18 11.36
C ARG A 133 1.04 -2.50 10.68
N GLY A 134 1.21 -2.54 9.36
CA GLY A 134 1.21 -3.75 8.56
C GLY A 134 2.60 -3.99 8.00
N GLN A 135 3.01 -5.26 7.92
CA GLN A 135 4.25 -5.68 7.29
C GLN A 135 3.94 -6.77 6.28
N PHE A 136 4.31 -6.54 5.02
CA PHE A 136 3.99 -7.40 3.90
C PHE A 136 5.27 -7.96 3.30
N GLU A 137 5.39 -9.27 3.25
CA GLU A 137 6.48 -9.98 2.60
C GLU A 137 6.13 -10.26 1.14
N GLY A 138 7.06 -9.97 0.23
CA GLY A 138 6.85 -10.18 -1.19
C GLY A 138 7.12 -11.62 -1.62
N THR A 139 6.16 -12.22 -2.31
CA THR A 139 6.29 -13.55 -2.93
C THR A 139 6.60 -13.45 -4.42
N GLY A 140 6.28 -12.32 -5.05
CA GLY A 140 6.51 -12.08 -6.49
C GLY A 140 5.69 -12.94 -7.45
N GLU A 141 4.73 -13.74 -6.97
CA GLU A 141 3.94 -14.71 -7.76
C GLU A 141 3.21 -14.11 -8.97
N ARG A 142 2.91 -12.81 -8.92
CA ARG A 142 2.22 -12.07 -9.99
C ARG A 142 3.12 -11.17 -10.81
N ILE A 143 4.43 -11.19 -10.58
CA ILE A 143 5.38 -10.43 -11.40
C ILE A 143 5.74 -11.28 -12.62
N LYS A 144 5.69 -10.68 -13.81
CA LYS A 144 6.13 -11.36 -15.04
C LYS A 144 7.59 -11.77 -14.89
N ALA A 145 7.91 -13.00 -15.27
CA ALA A 145 9.31 -13.40 -15.42
C ALA A 145 9.98 -12.47 -16.43
N LYS A 146 11.20 -11.99 -16.12
CA LYS A 146 12.03 -11.34 -17.13
C LYS A 146 12.32 -12.37 -18.23
N PRO A 147 12.19 -12.00 -19.51
CA PRO A 147 12.58 -12.86 -20.62
C PRO A 147 14.07 -13.22 -20.57
#